data_AF-A0A2B4RTZ9-F1
#
_entry.id   AF-A0A2B4RTZ9-F1
#
_cell.length_a   1.000
_cell.length_b   1.000
_cell.length_c   1.000
_cell.angle_alpha   90.00
_cell.angle_beta   90.00
_cell.angle_gamma   90.00
#
_symmetry.space_group_name_H-M   'P 1'
#
loop_
_entity.id
_entity.type
_entity.pdbx_description
1 polymer ?
#
loop_
_entity_poly.entity_id
_entity_poly.type
_entity_poly.pdbx_seq_one_letter_code
_entity_poly.pdbx_strand_id
1 'polypeptide(L)'
;MATAAPTTSSTKETTNYARLCRMLVDIGTQALRDTFDAIHAPASLHTVLAANKSKLQSLKTKRIINPTQWGQLFPAIATSVSSRSFDTTLLMVLLRNLCGLTAPLTGWDTLPDVTDLSREADIARVKYFRNTVYGHAEKASVDDTEFNDYWRDIRDTLVRLGGVTYEAAIDDLRNECMDPEAEGHYMELLSQWEKDEGNIKEELGEMKKLQEKVVQVQEEILQTQGKMLHALIASKEIVDQGDLKVKHEIKLNIDTQKRTFKRQFAQAQIFLKHNTRSPTEGLAGFLNHLENDFRLNIKELKFDCFEIGVTCSKPNFESLLRDDRNGKLNKLAERFLLTNEVKKKLNLEGIGMRTVVKEEESVTSSRRVAKSGVIKAVLRLEIITQNHGTCNRQFAPDINIFKKRDSFSPSNGLGDFLKRVARDYFLETPVFGFGCLEIRIECPSLEILEKLWKNYRSGRLDKIGKRYLLTDEVKNEAQLKTVNITTMIKDDEYNSCRKSFSEVVEQLGGSVGPGTK
;
A
#
# COMPACT_ATOMS: atom_id res chain seq x y z
N MET A 1 55.35 -7.96 -7.51
CA MET A 1 53.92 -7.59 -7.62
C MET A 1 53.40 -7.40 -6.20
N ALA A 2 52.77 -6.26 -5.90
CA ALA A 2 52.18 -6.02 -4.59
C ALA A 2 50.91 -6.87 -4.46
N THR A 3 50.93 -7.87 -3.58
CA THR A 3 49.76 -8.66 -3.19
C THR A 3 48.81 -7.75 -2.42
N ALA A 4 47.62 -7.52 -2.97
CA ALA A 4 46.54 -6.85 -2.26
C ALA A 4 46.18 -7.63 -0.99
N ALA A 5 45.87 -6.92 0.10
CA ALA A 5 45.44 -7.55 1.34
C ALA A 5 44.13 -8.32 1.11
N PRO A 6 43.99 -9.54 1.66
CA PRO A 6 42.76 -10.32 1.51
C PRO A 6 41.58 -9.58 2.14
N THR A 7 40.47 -9.51 1.40
CA THR A 7 39.23 -8.89 1.87
C THR A 7 38.53 -9.82 2.85
N THR A 8 38.19 -9.33 4.05
CA THR A 8 37.61 -10.12 5.14
C THR A 8 36.15 -9.81 5.42
N SER A 9 35.47 -9.07 4.54
CA SER A 9 34.06 -8.72 4.70
C SER A 9 33.16 -9.95 4.57
N SER A 10 32.22 -10.11 5.51
CA SER A 10 31.17 -11.13 5.40
C SER A 10 30.25 -10.82 4.22
N THR A 11 30.06 -11.80 3.35
CA THR A 11 29.11 -11.77 2.23
C THR A 11 28.20 -12.99 2.28
N LYS A 12 27.13 -12.97 1.49
CA LYS A 12 26.21 -14.11 1.36
C LYS A 12 26.96 -15.39 0.98
N GLU A 13 27.93 -15.30 0.07
CA GLU A 13 28.75 -16.43 -0.38
C GLU A 13 29.63 -17.01 0.74
N THR A 14 30.14 -16.16 1.63
CA THR A 14 30.88 -16.62 2.82
C THR A 14 29.95 -17.31 3.83
N THR A 15 28.69 -16.85 3.95
CA THR A 15 27.66 -17.51 4.77
C THR A 15 27.28 -18.87 4.18
N ASN A 16 27.10 -18.96 2.87
CA ASN A 16 26.83 -20.21 2.15
C ASN A 16 27.94 -21.24 2.38
N TYR A 17 29.20 -20.82 2.24
CA TYR A 17 30.36 -21.65 2.56
C TYR A 17 30.33 -22.16 4.01
N ALA A 18 30.07 -21.27 4.98
CA ALA A 18 30.02 -21.64 6.39
C ALA A 18 28.90 -22.65 6.69
N ARG A 19 27.73 -22.50 6.04
CA ARG A 19 26.62 -23.45 6.16
C ARG A 19 26.99 -24.84 5.63
N LEU A 20 27.62 -24.93 4.46
CA LEU A 20 28.08 -26.21 3.93
C LEU A 20 29.16 -26.85 4.83
N CYS A 21 30.08 -26.06 5.38
CA CYS A 21 31.03 -26.54 6.37
C CYS A 21 30.33 -27.12 7.60
N ARG A 22 29.37 -26.39 8.18
CA ARG A 22 28.62 -26.83 9.36
C ARG A 22 27.82 -28.10 9.09
N MET A 23 27.19 -28.19 7.91
CA MET A 23 26.49 -29.39 7.45
C MET A 23 27.41 -30.61 7.36
N LEU A 24 28.59 -30.47 6.75
CA LEU A 24 29.53 -31.58 6.59
C LEU A 24 30.22 -31.96 7.91
N VAL A 25 30.58 -30.98 8.75
CA VAL A 25 31.32 -31.20 9.99
C VAL A 25 30.40 -31.72 11.09
N ASP A 26 29.23 -31.14 11.30
CA ASP A 26 28.36 -31.53 12.41
C ASP A 26 27.47 -32.70 11.98
N ILE A 27 26.64 -32.47 10.96
CA ILE A 27 25.64 -33.43 10.50
C ILE A 27 26.31 -34.62 9.80
N GLY A 28 27.28 -34.35 8.91
CA GLY A 28 28.02 -35.39 8.20
C GLY A 28 28.83 -36.31 9.12
N THR A 29 29.50 -35.75 10.14
CA THR A 29 30.22 -36.55 11.14
C THR A 29 29.25 -37.40 11.97
N GLN A 30 28.09 -36.85 12.35
CA GLN A 30 27.11 -37.60 13.11
C GLN A 30 26.50 -38.75 12.29
N ALA A 31 26.18 -38.53 11.01
CA ALA A 31 25.67 -39.59 10.14
C ALA A 31 26.69 -40.74 9.95
N LEU A 32 27.97 -40.41 9.76
CA LEU A 32 29.05 -41.42 9.71
C LEU A 32 29.21 -42.16 11.04
N ARG A 33 29.06 -41.45 12.16
CA ARG A 33 29.15 -42.02 13.50
C ARG A 33 28.00 -42.99 13.77
N ASP A 34 26.77 -42.61 13.47
CA ASP A 34 25.60 -43.47 13.62
C ASP A 34 25.74 -44.72 12.76
N THR A 35 26.25 -44.56 11.53
CA THR A 35 26.58 -45.69 10.65
C THR A 35 27.63 -46.61 11.26
N PHE A 36 28.68 -46.04 11.85
CA PHE A 36 29.74 -46.80 12.51
C PHE A 36 29.22 -47.53 13.77
N ASP A 37 28.48 -46.83 14.63
CA ASP A 37 27.95 -47.34 15.89
C ASP A 37 26.86 -48.41 15.67
N ALA A 38 26.14 -48.34 14.54
CA ALA A 38 25.20 -49.38 14.10
C ALA A 38 25.90 -50.69 13.71
N ILE A 39 27.15 -50.63 13.22
CA ILE A 39 27.96 -51.80 12.87
C ILE A 39 28.73 -52.30 14.10
N HIS A 40 29.28 -51.37 14.89
CA HIS A 40 30.07 -51.64 16.08
C HIS A 40 29.45 -50.95 17.29
N ALA A 41 28.64 -51.68 18.06
CA ALA A 41 27.94 -51.12 19.21
C ALA A 41 28.92 -50.42 20.18
N PRO A 42 28.63 -49.20 20.67
CA PRO A 42 29.55 -48.41 21.48
C PRO A 42 30.10 -49.15 22.71
N ALA A 43 29.28 -49.98 23.36
CA ALA A 43 29.68 -50.78 24.52
C ALA A 43 30.81 -51.79 24.20
N SER A 44 30.87 -52.28 22.96
CA SER A 44 31.85 -53.26 22.49
C SER A 44 33.03 -52.66 21.73
N LEU A 45 33.06 -51.33 21.58
CA LEU A 45 34.04 -50.63 20.74
C LEU A 45 35.49 -50.95 21.14
N HIS A 46 35.79 -50.95 22.44
CA HIS A 46 37.12 -51.29 22.96
C HIS A 46 37.58 -52.70 22.56
N THR A 47 36.66 -53.67 22.52
CA THR A 47 36.95 -55.05 22.09
C THR A 47 37.24 -55.12 20.59
N VAL A 48 36.43 -54.43 19.77
CA VAL A 48 36.62 -54.35 18.31
C VAL A 48 37.97 -53.71 17.97
N LEU A 49 38.33 -52.63 18.66
CA LEU A 49 39.61 -51.93 18.47
C LEU A 49 40.80 -52.81 18.90
N ALA A 50 40.67 -53.53 20.02
CA ALA A 50 41.70 -54.47 20.46
C ALA A 50 41.92 -55.61 19.44
N ALA A 51 40.84 -56.19 18.91
CA ALA A 51 40.90 -57.25 17.90
C ALA A 51 41.56 -56.79 16.59
N ASN A 52 41.38 -55.51 16.21
CA ASN A 52 41.91 -54.93 14.97
C ASN A 52 43.20 -54.11 15.15
N LYS A 53 43.86 -54.21 16.32
CA LYS A 53 44.99 -53.36 16.69
C LYS A 53 46.15 -53.41 15.70
N SER A 54 46.51 -54.59 15.18
CA SER A 54 47.60 -54.74 14.21
C SER A 54 47.34 -53.99 12.89
N LYS A 55 46.10 -54.05 12.39
CA LYS A 55 45.66 -53.30 11.21
C LYS A 55 45.71 -51.79 11.44
N LEU A 56 45.21 -51.33 12.59
CA LEU A 56 45.28 -49.92 12.98
C LEU A 56 46.72 -49.43 13.18
N GLN A 57 47.62 -50.25 13.72
CA GLN A 57 49.06 -49.94 13.83
C GLN A 57 49.69 -49.74 12.45
N SER A 58 49.36 -50.59 11.47
CA SER A 58 49.82 -50.40 10.08
C SER A 58 49.39 -49.05 9.50
N LEU A 59 48.13 -48.64 9.74
CA LEU A 59 47.60 -47.34 9.30
C LEU A 59 48.30 -46.17 10.00
N LYS A 60 48.65 -46.31 11.29
CA LYS A 60 49.46 -45.33 12.02
C LYS A 60 50.85 -45.18 11.41
N THR A 61 51.53 -46.29 11.12
CA THR A 61 52.87 -46.28 10.49
C THR A 61 52.84 -45.63 9.10
N LYS A 62 51.74 -45.83 8.35
CA LYS A 62 51.48 -45.17 7.06
C LYS A 62 51.07 -43.69 7.18
N ARG A 63 51.02 -43.14 8.40
CA ARG A 63 50.58 -41.75 8.70
C ARG A 63 49.14 -41.44 8.26
N ILE A 64 48.29 -42.47 8.12
CA ILE A 64 46.86 -42.30 7.86
C ILE A 64 46.12 -41.94 9.16
N ILE A 65 46.55 -42.52 10.28
CA ILE A 65 46.08 -42.18 11.63
C ILE A 65 47.17 -41.37 12.33
N ASN A 66 46.85 -40.16 12.76
CA ASN A 66 47.78 -39.28 13.45
C ASN A 66 47.91 -39.65 14.95
N PRO A 67 48.92 -39.12 15.68
CA PRO A 67 49.11 -39.45 17.10
C PRO A 67 47.92 -39.09 18.00
N THR A 68 47.21 -37.99 17.72
CA THR A 68 46.03 -37.57 18.48
C THR A 68 44.89 -38.58 18.31
N GLN A 69 44.57 -38.94 17.07
CA GLN A 69 43.57 -39.96 16.73
C GLN A 69 43.95 -41.32 17.32
N TRP A 70 45.25 -41.66 17.33
CA TRP A 70 45.73 -42.87 17.98
C TRP A 70 45.41 -42.90 19.49
N GLY A 71 45.61 -41.78 20.18
CA GLY A 71 45.25 -41.63 21.59
C GLY A 71 43.75 -41.74 21.84
N GLN A 72 42.91 -41.29 20.90
CA GLN A 72 41.46 -41.46 20.97
C GLN A 72 41.04 -42.92 20.80
N LEU A 73 41.69 -43.68 19.91
CA LEU A 73 41.40 -45.10 19.69
C LEU A 73 41.90 -46.00 20.83
N PHE A 74 43.07 -45.66 21.41
CA PHE A 74 43.71 -46.44 22.47
C PHE A 74 44.04 -45.55 23.69
N PRO A 75 43.01 -45.10 24.43
CA PRO A 75 43.20 -44.35 25.66
C PRO A 75 43.82 -45.22 26.77
N ALA A 76 44.29 -44.57 27.85
CA ALA A 76 44.89 -45.27 29.00
C ALA A 76 43.91 -46.29 29.63
N ILE A 77 42.62 -45.96 29.67
CA ILE A 77 41.55 -46.86 30.10
C ILE A 77 40.80 -47.33 28.86
N ALA A 78 41.02 -48.57 28.42
CA ALA A 78 40.47 -49.06 27.16
C ALA A 78 38.94 -48.93 27.05
N THR A 79 38.22 -49.12 28.16
CA THR A 79 36.75 -49.01 28.21
C THR A 79 36.23 -47.57 28.14
N SER A 80 37.09 -46.56 28.27
CA SER A 80 36.69 -45.14 28.14
C SER A 80 36.66 -44.66 26.68
N VAL A 81 37.01 -45.51 25.71
CA VAL A 81 36.96 -45.15 24.29
C VAL A 81 35.53 -44.84 23.88
N SER A 82 35.35 -43.75 23.12
CA SER A 82 34.05 -43.32 22.65
C SER A 82 34.16 -42.74 21.24
N SER A 83 33.30 -43.23 20.34
CA SER A 83 33.15 -42.71 18.98
C SER A 83 32.73 -41.23 18.96
N ARG A 84 32.20 -40.71 20.08
CA ARG A 84 31.79 -39.30 20.24
C ARG A 84 32.92 -38.30 20.00
N SER A 85 34.16 -38.72 20.24
CA SER A 85 35.35 -37.89 20.07
C SER A 85 35.98 -37.99 18.67
N PHE A 86 35.50 -38.92 17.83
CA PHE A 86 36.10 -39.16 16.53
C PHE A 86 35.66 -38.11 15.52
N ASP A 87 36.66 -37.51 14.85
CA ASP A 87 36.44 -36.60 13.74
C ASP A 87 35.99 -37.35 12.47
N THR A 88 35.53 -36.61 11.47
CA THR A 88 35.07 -37.16 10.18
C THR A 88 36.13 -38.03 9.51
N THR A 89 37.40 -37.64 9.56
CA THR A 89 38.50 -38.35 8.89
C THR A 89 38.75 -39.70 9.57
N LEU A 90 38.76 -39.72 10.90
CA LEU A 90 38.92 -40.94 11.68
C LEU A 90 37.75 -41.90 11.43
N LEU A 91 36.50 -41.41 11.46
CA LEU A 91 35.32 -42.22 11.17
C LEU A 91 35.38 -42.84 9.77
N MET A 92 35.75 -42.07 8.75
CA MET A 92 35.95 -42.58 7.38
C MET A 92 37.00 -43.69 7.31
N VAL A 93 38.13 -43.53 8.02
CA VAL A 93 39.18 -44.55 8.08
C VAL A 93 38.68 -45.81 8.76
N LEU A 94 37.93 -45.69 9.86
CA LEU A 94 37.38 -46.83 10.59
C LEU A 94 36.32 -47.56 9.76
N LEU A 95 35.38 -46.85 9.14
CA LEU A 95 34.35 -47.44 8.26
C LEU A 95 34.97 -48.24 7.12
N ARG A 96 35.98 -47.68 6.44
CA ARG A 96 36.68 -48.35 5.33
C ARG A 96 37.44 -49.61 5.77
N ASN A 97 37.93 -49.67 7.01
CA ASN A 97 38.89 -50.70 7.41
C ASN A 97 38.35 -51.72 8.42
N LEU A 98 37.37 -51.36 9.25
CA LEU A 98 36.90 -52.19 10.36
C LEU A 98 35.46 -52.68 10.18
N CYS A 99 34.68 -52.08 9.26
CA CYS A 99 33.25 -52.39 9.12
C CYS A 99 32.94 -53.41 8.01
N GLY A 100 33.95 -53.99 7.36
CA GLY A 100 33.75 -54.98 6.29
C GLY A 100 33.08 -54.42 5.03
N LEU A 101 33.05 -53.10 4.87
CA LEU A 101 32.43 -52.42 3.72
C LEU A 101 33.29 -52.61 2.46
N THR A 102 32.64 -52.84 1.33
CA THR A 102 33.32 -52.97 0.02
C THR A 102 33.46 -51.59 -0.62
N ALA A 103 34.59 -51.33 -1.26
CA ALA A 103 34.77 -50.06 -1.96
C ALA A 103 33.73 -49.91 -3.09
N PRO A 104 33.20 -48.69 -3.31
CA PRO A 104 32.45 -48.39 -4.53
C PRO A 104 33.30 -48.68 -5.78
N LEU A 105 32.67 -48.84 -6.94
CA LEU A 105 33.38 -49.14 -8.20
C LEU A 105 34.46 -48.10 -8.54
N THR A 106 34.25 -46.84 -8.18
CA THR A 106 35.19 -45.72 -8.39
C THR A 106 36.23 -45.57 -7.26
N GLY A 107 36.16 -46.40 -6.23
CA GLY A 107 36.99 -46.34 -5.02
C GLY A 107 36.48 -45.33 -3.98
N TRP A 108 37.24 -45.19 -2.88
CA TRP A 108 36.91 -44.32 -1.73
C TRP A 108 37.38 -42.86 -1.88
N ASP A 109 38.08 -42.56 -2.97
CA ASP A 109 38.83 -41.31 -3.17
C ASP A 109 38.29 -40.49 -4.36
N THR A 110 37.32 -41.05 -5.09
CA THR A 110 36.67 -40.43 -6.27
C THR A 110 35.18 -40.29 -5.99
N LEU A 111 34.55 -39.24 -6.54
CA LEU A 111 33.09 -39.08 -6.46
C LEU A 111 32.38 -40.29 -7.12
N PRO A 112 31.52 -41.03 -6.40
CA PRO A 112 30.74 -42.12 -6.98
C PRO A 112 29.68 -41.63 -7.98
N ASP A 113 29.30 -42.51 -8.92
CA ASP A 113 28.25 -42.22 -9.91
C ASP A 113 26.92 -41.89 -9.21
N VAL A 114 26.17 -40.92 -9.72
CA VAL A 114 24.90 -40.47 -9.12
C VAL A 114 23.85 -41.59 -8.98
N THR A 115 23.96 -42.66 -9.78
CA THR A 115 23.07 -43.82 -9.73
C THR A 115 23.44 -44.83 -8.62
N ASP A 116 24.67 -44.77 -8.09
CA ASP A 116 25.13 -45.65 -7.02
C ASP A 116 24.65 -45.14 -5.66
N LEU A 117 23.43 -45.50 -5.27
CA LEU A 117 22.83 -45.10 -4.01
C LEU A 117 23.18 -46.03 -2.84
N SER A 118 24.29 -46.79 -2.95
CA SER A 118 24.76 -47.65 -1.86
C SER A 118 25.28 -46.83 -0.68
N ARG A 119 25.23 -47.41 0.51
CA ARG A 119 25.77 -46.82 1.74
C ARG A 119 27.27 -46.54 1.60
N GLU A 120 28.01 -47.42 0.95
CA GLU A 120 29.44 -47.30 0.71
C GLU A 120 29.75 -46.14 -0.23
N ALA A 121 28.92 -45.93 -1.26
CA ALA A 121 29.01 -44.77 -2.12
C ALA A 121 28.68 -43.47 -1.38
N ASP A 122 27.65 -43.46 -0.53
CA ASP A 122 27.30 -42.27 0.27
C ASP A 122 28.40 -41.90 1.29
N ILE A 123 29.04 -42.89 1.91
CA ILE A 123 30.24 -42.67 2.75
C ILE A 123 31.35 -42.00 1.92
N ALA A 124 31.63 -42.51 0.71
CA ALA A 124 32.63 -41.90 -0.19
C ALA A 124 32.24 -40.48 -0.63
N ARG A 125 30.96 -40.21 -0.89
CA ARG A 125 30.43 -38.87 -1.22
C ARG A 125 30.67 -37.87 -0.10
N VAL A 126 30.39 -38.22 1.16
CA VAL A 126 30.63 -37.33 2.31
C VAL A 126 32.09 -36.90 2.36
N LYS A 127 33.03 -37.83 2.15
CA LYS A 127 34.46 -37.51 2.09
C LYS A 127 34.82 -36.64 0.88
N TYR A 128 34.26 -36.93 -0.29
CA TYR A 128 34.48 -36.13 -1.49
C TYR A 128 34.02 -34.67 -1.28
N PHE A 129 32.80 -34.47 -0.79
CA PHE A 129 32.27 -33.14 -0.51
C PHE A 129 33.06 -32.44 0.58
N ARG A 130 33.43 -33.13 1.66
CA ARG A 130 34.31 -32.58 2.71
C ARG A 130 35.63 -32.06 2.15
N ASN A 131 36.27 -32.83 1.27
CA ASN A 131 37.53 -32.43 0.65
C ASN A 131 37.35 -31.29 -0.36
N THR A 132 36.27 -31.29 -1.13
CA THR A 132 36.00 -30.30 -2.17
C THR A 132 35.56 -28.96 -1.56
N VAL A 133 34.62 -29.00 -0.62
CA VAL A 133 33.99 -27.81 -0.03
C VAL A 133 34.94 -27.08 0.90
N TYR A 134 35.76 -27.76 1.71
CA TYR A 134 36.68 -27.05 2.63
C TYR A 134 38.07 -27.69 2.77
N GLY A 135 38.25 -28.98 2.54
CA GLY A 135 39.57 -29.62 2.65
C GLY A 135 40.62 -29.11 1.66
N HIS A 136 40.19 -28.66 0.48
CA HIS A 136 41.00 -28.14 -0.62
C HIS A 136 40.41 -26.87 -1.24
N ALA A 137 39.54 -26.16 -0.53
CA ALA A 137 38.93 -24.94 -1.03
C ALA A 137 39.98 -23.83 -1.18
N GLU A 138 39.98 -23.16 -2.33
CA GLU A 138 40.85 -22.01 -2.60
C GLU A 138 40.40 -20.76 -1.84
N LYS A 139 39.07 -20.64 -1.62
CA LYS A 139 38.43 -19.50 -0.97
C LYS A 139 37.31 -19.96 -0.05
N ALA A 140 37.06 -19.21 1.01
CA ALA A 140 35.95 -19.43 1.94
C ALA A 140 34.65 -18.77 1.44
N SER A 141 34.30 -18.98 0.16
CA SER A 141 33.08 -18.44 -0.44
C SER A 141 32.54 -19.35 -1.53
N VAL A 142 31.23 -19.54 -1.55
CA VAL A 142 30.50 -20.37 -2.52
C VAL A 142 29.32 -19.57 -3.04
N ASP A 143 29.22 -19.42 -4.37
CA ASP A 143 28.10 -18.70 -4.97
C ASP A 143 26.77 -19.45 -4.80
N ASP A 144 25.66 -18.77 -5.06
CA ASP A 144 24.33 -19.34 -4.83
C ASP A 144 24.06 -20.59 -5.71
N THR A 145 24.63 -20.67 -6.90
CA THR A 145 24.39 -21.80 -7.83
C THR A 145 25.10 -23.03 -7.30
N GLU A 146 26.41 -22.92 -7.05
CA GLU A 146 27.22 -23.99 -6.47
C GLU A 146 26.69 -24.39 -5.09
N PHE A 147 26.28 -23.42 -4.26
CA PHE A 147 25.71 -23.69 -2.95
C PHE A 147 24.47 -24.56 -3.05
N ASN A 148 23.54 -24.24 -3.96
CA ASN A 148 22.31 -25.01 -4.11
C ASN A 148 22.56 -26.43 -4.62
N ASP A 149 23.52 -26.61 -5.53
CA ASP A 149 23.90 -27.94 -6.02
C ASP A 149 24.57 -28.78 -4.93
N TYR A 150 25.59 -28.23 -4.24
CA TYR A 150 26.21 -28.91 -3.10
C TYR A 150 25.20 -29.22 -2.00
N TRP A 151 24.33 -28.26 -1.66
CA TRP A 151 23.33 -28.44 -0.62
C TRP A 151 22.41 -29.61 -0.93
N ARG A 152 21.87 -29.67 -2.15
CA ARG A 152 20.99 -30.77 -2.59
C ARG A 152 21.72 -32.11 -2.49
N ASP A 153 22.90 -32.20 -3.08
CA ASP A 153 23.60 -33.48 -3.21
C ASP A 153 24.11 -33.99 -1.85
N ILE A 154 24.58 -33.09 -0.97
CA ILE A 154 24.99 -33.43 0.40
C ILE A 154 23.76 -33.79 1.22
N ARG A 155 22.64 -33.04 1.13
CA ARG A 155 21.40 -33.35 1.85
C ARG A 155 20.92 -34.75 1.54
N ASP A 156 20.79 -35.08 0.26
CA ASP A 156 20.29 -36.38 -0.17
C ASP A 156 21.23 -37.51 0.28
N THR A 157 22.55 -37.27 0.23
CA THR A 157 23.56 -38.21 0.75
C THR A 157 23.40 -38.44 2.26
N LEU A 158 23.26 -37.38 3.05
CA LEU A 158 23.16 -37.47 4.50
C LEU A 158 21.84 -38.07 4.97
N VAL A 159 20.73 -37.77 4.29
CA VAL A 159 19.42 -38.37 4.58
C VAL A 159 19.40 -39.85 4.23
N ARG A 160 20.04 -40.29 3.13
CA ARG A 160 20.19 -41.72 2.83
C ARG A 160 21.07 -42.45 3.85
N LEU A 161 22.14 -41.80 4.31
CA LEU A 161 23.10 -42.39 5.23
C LEU A 161 22.59 -42.47 6.68
N GLY A 162 22.04 -41.36 7.20
CA GLY A 162 21.57 -41.22 8.59
C GLY A 162 20.07 -41.45 8.77
N GLY A 163 19.30 -41.51 7.69
CA GLY A 163 17.85 -41.69 7.71
C GLY A 163 17.05 -40.38 7.72
N VAL A 164 15.73 -40.50 7.63
CA VAL A 164 14.77 -39.37 7.52
C VAL A 164 14.80 -38.40 8.70
N THR A 165 15.30 -38.82 9.86
CA THR A 165 15.41 -37.95 11.05
C THR A 165 16.39 -36.79 10.85
N TYR A 166 17.31 -36.91 9.89
CA TYR A 166 18.26 -35.87 9.55
C TYR A 166 17.66 -34.75 8.70
N GLU A 167 16.51 -34.99 8.06
CA GLU A 167 15.92 -34.07 7.10
C GLU A 167 15.58 -32.71 7.73
N ALA A 168 14.86 -32.72 8.86
CA ALA A 168 14.48 -31.50 9.57
C ALA A 168 15.71 -30.70 10.04
N ALA A 169 16.70 -31.37 10.65
CA ALA A 169 17.91 -30.70 11.14
C ALA A 169 18.74 -30.07 10.01
N ILE A 170 18.79 -30.70 8.83
CA ILE A 170 19.43 -30.13 7.65
C ILE A 170 18.62 -28.93 7.15
N ASP A 171 17.32 -29.06 7.00
CA ASP A 171 16.49 -27.99 6.45
C ASP A 171 16.44 -26.74 7.35
N ASP A 172 16.47 -26.93 8.67
CA ASP A 172 16.61 -25.84 9.65
C ASP A 172 17.95 -25.11 9.48
N LEU A 173 19.04 -25.84 9.33
CA LEU A 173 20.39 -25.29 9.09
C LEU A 173 20.45 -24.39 7.85
N ARG A 174 19.63 -24.64 6.83
CA ARG A 174 19.60 -23.82 5.61
C ARG A 174 19.20 -22.38 5.90
N ASN A 175 18.27 -22.20 6.84
CA ASN A 175 17.61 -20.94 7.13
C ASN A 175 18.08 -20.30 8.44
N GLU A 176 18.81 -21.03 9.27
CA GLU A 176 19.34 -20.54 10.54
C GLU A 176 20.21 -19.27 10.34
N CYS A 177 20.07 -18.32 11.27
CA CYS A 177 20.94 -17.17 11.35
C CYS A 177 22.33 -17.63 11.78
N MET A 178 23.37 -17.21 11.06
CA MET A 178 24.76 -17.50 11.45
C MET A 178 25.27 -16.61 12.59
N ASP A 179 24.46 -15.64 13.04
CA ASP A 179 24.73 -14.73 14.14
C ASP A 179 23.52 -14.68 15.10
N PRO A 180 23.50 -15.58 16.11
CA PRO A 180 22.41 -15.64 17.10
C PRO A 180 22.28 -14.36 17.95
N GLU A 181 23.37 -13.61 18.14
CA GLU A 181 23.35 -12.35 18.91
C GLU A 181 22.62 -11.26 18.12
N ALA A 182 22.93 -11.13 16.83
CA ALA A 182 22.24 -10.21 15.94
C ALA A 182 20.75 -10.58 15.80
N GLU A 183 20.44 -11.87 15.63
CA GLU A 183 19.04 -12.34 15.60
C GLU A 183 18.32 -12.01 16.91
N GLY A 184 18.93 -12.29 18.06
CA GLY A 184 18.38 -11.95 19.38
C GLY A 184 18.11 -10.45 19.53
N HIS A 185 19.05 -9.61 19.09
CA HIS A 185 18.89 -8.16 19.09
C HIS A 185 17.69 -7.71 18.23
N TYR A 186 17.55 -8.25 17.02
CA TYR A 186 16.41 -7.92 16.16
C TYR A 186 15.09 -8.45 16.69
N MET A 187 15.06 -9.65 17.28
CA MET A 187 13.88 -10.20 17.96
C MET A 187 13.45 -9.33 19.15
N GLU A 188 14.41 -8.84 19.94
CA GLU A 188 14.14 -7.93 21.06
C GLU A 188 13.57 -6.59 20.56
N LEU A 189 14.16 -6.02 19.50
CA LEU A 189 13.63 -4.81 18.86
C LEU A 189 12.20 -5.00 18.34
N LEU A 190 11.92 -6.14 17.70
CA LEU A 190 10.57 -6.47 17.23
C LEU A 190 9.58 -6.62 18.37
N SER A 191 9.98 -7.29 19.47
CA SER A 191 9.15 -7.40 20.67
C SER A 191 8.87 -6.03 21.30
N GLN A 192 9.87 -5.14 21.31
CA GLN A 192 9.68 -3.78 21.79
C GLN A 192 8.72 -3.00 20.90
N TRP A 193 8.84 -3.11 19.58
CA TRP A 193 7.91 -2.47 18.64
C TRP A 193 6.48 -2.97 18.80
N GLU A 194 6.28 -4.27 19.03
CA GLU A 194 4.95 -4.83 19.29
C GLU A 194 4.32 -4.24 20.57
N LYS A 195 5.11 -4.09 21.63
CA LYS A 195 4.68 -3.42 22.87
C LYS A 195 4.34 -1.95 22.63
N ASP A 196 5.20 -1.23 21.92
CA ASP A 196 4.99 0.19 21.62
C ASP A 196 3.72 0.37 20.74
N GLU A 197 3.48 -0.51 19.77
CA GLU A 197 2.24 -0.51 18.99
C GLU A 197 1.01 -0.79 19.85
N GLY A 198 1.11 -1.72 20.81
CA GLY A 198 0.07 -1.98 21.81
C GLY A 198 -0.25 -0.76 22.66
N ASN A 199 0.78 -0.12 23.22
CA ASN A 199 0.65 1.10 24.04
C ASN A 199 0.00 2.24 23.24
N ILE A 200 0.43 2.47 21.99
CA ILE A 200 -0.16 3.49 21.12
C ILE A 200 -1.65 3.20 20.85
N LYS A 201 -2.02 1.92 20.66
CA LYS A 201 -3.43 1.53 20.47
C LYS A 201 -4.26 1.78 21.72
N GLU A 202 -3.72 1.54 22.90
CA GLU A 202 -4.38 1.81 24.18
C GLU A 202 -4.59 3.31 24.39
N GLU A 203 -3.53 4.12 24.26
CA GLU A 203 -3.59 5.59 24.33
C GLU A 203 -4.60 6.16 23.31
N LEU A 204 -4.61 5.64 22.08
CA LEU A 204 -5.58 6.04 21.06
C LEU A 204 -7.02 5.66 21.46
N GLY A 205 -7.21 4.53 22.13
CA GLY A 205 -8.48 4.13 22.71
C GLY A 205 -8.96 5.08 23.82
N GLU A 206 -8.06 5.52 24.70
CA GLU A 206 -8.36 6.53 25.72
C GLU A 206 -8.69 7.89 25.11
N MET A 207 -7.91 8.34 24.13
CA MET A 207 -8.19 9.56 23.39
C MET A 207 -9.55 9.51 22.70
N LYS A 208 -9.95 8.35 22.14
CA LYS A 208 -11.27 8.17 21.55
C LYS A 208 -12.39 8.30 22.58
N LYS A 209 -12.23 7.73 23.79
CA LYS A 209 -13.20 7.89 24.89
C LYS A 209 -13.30 9.35 25.33
N LEU A 210 -12.17 10.07 25.43
CA LEU A 210 -12.17 11.50 25.72
C LEU A 210 -12.86 12.30 24.61
N GLN A 211 -12.64 11.94 23.36
CA GLN A 211 -13.31 12.55 22.21
C GLN A 211 -14.82 12.35 22.25
N GLU A 212 -15.30 11.14 22.59
CA GLU A 212 -16.73 10.85 22.79
C GLU A 212 -17.32 11.69 23.93
N LYS A 213 -16.63 11.78 25.08
CA LYS A 213 -17.06 12.66 26.19
C LYS A 213 -17.13 14.13 25.78
N VAL A 214 -16.15 14.62 25.01
CA VAL A 214 -16.14 15.99 24.50
C VAL A 214 -17.34 16.22 23.57
N VAL A 215 -17.65 15.27 22.68
CA VAL A 215 -18.84 15.36 21.82
C VAL A 215 -20.13 15.40 22.65
N GLN A 216 -20.23 14.59 23.70
CA GLN A 216 -21.41 14.58 24.58
C GLN A 216 -21.59 15.93 25.30
N VAL A 217 -20.52 16.48 25.87
CA VAL A 217 -20.54 17.84 26.49
C VAL A 217 -20.91 18.90 25.45
N GLN A 218 -20.41 18.76 24.22
CA GLN A 218 -20.72 19.67 23.12
C GLN A 218 -22.22 19.62 22.75
N GLU A 219 -22.83 18.43 22.76
CA GLU A 219 -24.25 18.23 22.49
C GLU A 219 -25.14 18.79 23.62
N GLU A 220 -24.75 18.60 24.89
CA GLU A 220 -25.42 19.22 26.04
C GLU A 220 -25.38 20.76 25.98
N ILE A 221 -24.24 21.33 25.59
CA ILE A 221 -24.11 22.78 25.35
C ILE A 221 -25.04 23.21 24.21
N LEU A 222 -25.08 22.47 23.10
CA LEU A 222 -25.93 22.78 21.95
C LEU A 222 -27.42 22.71 22.30
N GLN A 223 -27.84 21.71 23.09
CA GLN A 223 -29.21 21.61 23.60
C GLN A 223 -29.55 22.79 24.52
N THR A 224 -28.62 23.22 25.37
CA THR A 224 -28.80 24.38 26.26
C THR A 224 -28.93 25.67 25.45
N GLN A 225 -28.09 25.86 24.43
CA GLN A 225 -28.18 26.97 23.49
C GLN A 225 -29.47 26.93 22.65
N GLY A 226 -29.91 25.74 22.24
CA GLY A 226 -31.16 25.53 21.52
C GLY A 226 -32.40 25.85 22.36
N LYS A 227 -32.41 25.51 23.65
CA LYS A 227 -33.46 25.93 24.59
C LYS A 227 -33.47 27.45 24.77
N MET A 228 -32.30 28.08 24.85
CA MET A 228 -32.16 29.53 24.92
C MET A 228 -32.64 30.20 23.61
N LEU A 229 -32.34 29.61 22.45
CA LEU A 229 -32.82 30.05 21.14
C LEU A 229 -34.34 29.87 21.02
N HIS A 230 -34.91 28.76 21.49
CA HIS A 230 -36.36 28.55 21.53
C HIS A 230 -37.06 29.56 22.46
N ALA A 231 -36.47 29.94 23.58
CA ALA A 231 -37.00 31.02 24.42
C ALA A 231 -36.97 32.37 23.68
N LEU A 232 -35.89 32.64 22.93
CA LEU A 232 -35.77 33.82 22.04
C LEU A 232 -36.73 33.77 20.84
N ILE A 233 -36.98 32.59 20.27
CA ILE A 233 -37.90 32.39 19.15
C ILE A 233 -39.35 32.44 19.64
N ALA A 234 -39.69 31.92 20.82
CA ALA A 234 -41.03 32.08 21.40
C ALA A 234 -41.34 33.57 21.67
N SER A 235 -40.32 34.37 22.00
CA SER A 235 -40.45 35.84 22.04
C SER A 235 -40.59 36.50 20.65
N LYS A 236 -40.33 35.76 19.56
CA LYS A 236 -40.33 36.19 18.16
C LYS A 236 -41.49 35.59 17.32
N GLU A 237 -42.02 34.43 17.69
CA GLU A 237 -43.17 33.71 17.10
C GLU A 237 -44.53 34.37 17.41
N ILE A 238 -44.54 35.41 18.23
CA ILE A 238 -45.66 36.37 18.23
C ILE A 238 -45.75 37.11 16.89
N VAL A 239 -44.71 37.09 16.05
CA VAL A 239 -44.61 38.00 14.90
C VAL A 239 -44.92 37.40 13.53
N ASP A 240 -44.60 36.15 13.16
CA ASP A 240 -44.91 35.69 11.78
C ASP A 240 -45.02 34.16 11.63
N GLN A 241 -46.15 33.69 11.08
CA GLN A 241 -46.40 32.30 10.65
C GLN A 241 -46.51 32.20 9.12
N GLY A 242 -45.76 31.25 8.53
CA GLY A 242 -46.00 30.65 7.20
C GLY A 242 -44.84 30.79 6.21
N ASP A 243 -44.22 29.68 5.78
CA ASP A 243 -44.33 29.21 4.37
C ASP A 243 -43.50 27.96 3.98
N LEU A 244 -43.94 27.37 2.87
CA LEU A 244 -43.55 26.10 2.22
C LEU A 244 -42.05 25.96 1.83
N LYS A 245 -41.53 24.73 1.93
CA LYS A 245 -40.15 24.34 1.53
C LYS A 245 -40.02 24.01 0.04
N VAL A 246 -39.25 24.79 -0.71
CA VAL A 246 -38.73 24.42 -2.03
C VAL A 246 -37.23 24.11 -1.89
N LYS A 247 -36.80 22.92 -2.36
CA LYS A 247 -35.38 22.51 -2.33
C LYS A 247 -34.66 22.99 -3.58
N HIS A 248 -33.51 23.63 -3.42
CA HIS A 248 -32.66 24.05 -4.54
C HIS A 248 -31.24 23.47 -4.43
N GLU A 249 -30.59 23.25 -5.56
CA GLU A 249 -29.25 22.66 -5.65
C GLU A 249 -28.28 23.70 -6.18
N ILE A 250 -27.16 23.94 -5.47
CA ILE A 250 -26.11 24.84 -5.91
C ILE A 250 -24.78 24.11 -5.89
N LYS A 251 -24.06 24.16 -7.01
CA LYS A 251 -22.77 23.50 -7.13
C LYS A 251 -21.68 24.56 -6.97
N LEU A 252 -20.61 24.22 -6.27
CA LEU A 252 -19.55 25.18 -5.94
C LEU A 252 -18.18 24.59 -6.25
N ASN A 253 -17.85 24.60 -7.55
CA ASN A 253 -16.66 23.91 -8.02
C ASN A 253 -15.36 24.67 -7.73
N ILE A 254 -14.74 24.37 -6.60
CA ILE A 254 -13.42 24.88 -6.20
C ILE A 254 -12.35 24.23 -7.09
N ASP A 255 -11.82 25.01 -8.05
CA ASP A 255 -10.59 24.67 -8.76
C ASP A 255 -9.39 24.84 -7.82
N THR A 256 -8.47 23.87 -7.77
CA THR A 256 -7.19 24.06 -7.08
C THR A 256 -6.06 23.56 -7.97
N GLN A 257 -5.35 24.50 -8.60
CA GLN A 257 -4.26 24.22 -9.56
C GLN A 257 -3.02 23.49 -8.98
N LYS A 258 -3.04 23.04 -7.72
CA LYS A 258 -1.91 22.32 -7.10
C LYS A 258 -2.34 21.06 -6.36
N ARG A 259 -1.64 19.96 -6.69
CA ARG A 259 -1.84 18.56 -6.26
C ARG A 259 -1.95 18.33 -4.74
N THR A 260 -1.65 19.32 -3.90
CA THR A 260 -1.57 19.26 -2.43
C THR A 260 -2.87 19.61 -1.68
N PHE A 261 -3.82 20.34 -2.28
CA PHE A 261 -5.03 20.84 -1.57
C PHE A 261 -6.00 19.73 -1.12
N LYS A 262 -5.94 18.57 -1.78
CA LYS A 262 -6.87 17.44 -1.60
C LYS A 262 -6.89 16.85 -0.19
N ARG A 263 -5.78 16.95 0.55
CA ARG A 263 -5.64 16.31 1.87
C ARG A 263 -6.52 16.98 2.94
N GLN A 264 -6.85 18.26 2.76
CA GLN A 264 -7.64 19.05 3.71
C GLN A 264 -9.14 18.76 3.61
N PHE A 265 -9.69 18.60 2.40
CA PHE A 265 -11.12 18.27 2.22
C PHE A 265 -11.49 16.81 2.52
N ALA A 266 -10.52 15.90 2.68
CA ALA A 266 -10.79 14.55 3.17
C ALA A 266 -11.41 14.57 4.59
N GLN A 267 -11.07 15.58 5.40
CA GLN A 267 -11.69 15.79 6.72
C GLN A 267 -13.13 16.30 6.63
N ALA A 268 -13.52 16.94 5.51
CA ALA A 268 -14.90 17.39 5.30
C ALA A 268 -15.89 16.24 5.07
N GLN A 269 -15.40 15.08 4.61
CA GLN A 269 -16.20 13.85 4.60
C GLN A 269 -16.49 13.31 6.01
N ILE A 270 -15.63 13.62 6.99
CA ILE A 270 -15.81 13.24 8.41
C ILE A 270 -16.87 14.13 9.07
N PHE A 271 -16.84 15.44 8.77
CA PHE A 271 -17.83 16.43 9.24
C PHE A 271 -19.28 16.00 8.94
N LEU A 272 -19.57 15.56 7.71
CA LEU A 272 -20.91 15.16 7.29
C LEU A 272 -21.42 13.86 7.92
N LYS A 273 -20.52 12.91 8.23
CA LYS A 273 -20.92 11.63 8.83
C LYS A 273 -21.26 11.74 10.31
N HIS A 274 -20.69 12.71 11.00
CA HIS A 274 -20.78 12.80 12.45
C HIS A 274 -21.43 14.10 12.95
N ASN A 275 -21.79 15.04 12.06
CA ASN A 275 -22.37 16.35 12.40
C ASN A 275 -21.56 17.10 13.48
N THR A 276 -20.25 16.86 13.51
CA THR A 276 -19.30 17.43 14.48
C THR A 276 -18.41 18.47 13.80
N ARG A 277 -18.04 19.52 14.55
CA ARG A 277 -17.15 20.67 14.24
C ARG A 277 -16.40 20.64 12.90
N SER A 278 -16.57 21.78 12.20
CA SER A 278 -16.05 22.18 10.90
C SER A 278 -14.77 21.48 10.40
N PRO A 279 -14.73 21.11 9.10
CA PRO A 279 -13.52 20.63 8.47
C PRO A 279 -12.72 21.83 7.98
N THR A 280 -11.68 22.24 8.71
CA THR A 280 -10.91 23.50 8.55
C THR A 280 -11.67 24.77 8.95
N GLU A 281 -11.00 25.71 9.65
CA GLU A 281 -11.57 27.01 10.05
C GLU A 281 -12.13 27.79 8.84
N GLY A 282 -11.48 27.61 7.69
CA GLY A 282 -11.86 28.25 6.44
C GLY A 282 -13.20 27.79 5.83
N LEU A 283 -13.47 26.48 5.80
CA LEU A 283 -14.74 25.99 5.27
C LEU A 283 -15.92 26.34 6.20
N ALA A 284 -15.75 26.30 7.53
CA ALA A 284 -16.74 26.84 8.47
C ALA A 284 -17.06 28.30 8.17
N GLY A 285 -16.02 29.13 8.05
CA GLY A 285 -16.18 30.55 7.78
C GLY A 285 -16.95 30.79 6.47
N PHE A 286 -16.66 30.00 5.44
CA PHE A 286 -17.36 30.09 4.16
C PHE A 286 -18.83 29.69 4.25
N LEU A 287 -19.14 28.56 4.91
CA LEU A 287 -20.51 28.09 5.10
C LEU A 287 -21.32 29.08 5.95
N ASN A 288 -20.74 29.56 7.06
CA ASN A 288 -21.34 30.60 7.90
C ASN A 288 -21.62 31.89 7.13
N HIS A 289 -20.74 32.28 6.20
CA HIS A 289 -20.97 33.45 5.38
C HIS A 289 -22.15 33.24 4.40
N LEU A 290 -22.27 32.05 3.80
CA LEU A 290 -23.42 31.71 2.97
C LEU A 290 -24.73 31.72 3.78
N GLU A 291 -24.71 31.17 4.99
CA GLU A 291 -25.88 31.10 5.86
C GLU A 291 -26.29 32.50 6.39
N ASN A 292 -25.34 33.31 6.84
CA ASN A 292 -25.66 34.60 7.47
C ASN A 292 -25.94 35.72 6.45
N ASP A 293 -25.11 35.86 5.41
CA ASP A 293 -25.19 37.02 4.50
C ASP A 293 -26.22 36.84 3.38
N PHE A 294 -26.54 35.58 3.08
CA PHE A 294 -27.54 35.21 2.09
C PHE A 294 -28.77 34.52 2.69
N ARG A 295 -28.81 34.24 4.00
CA ARG A 295 -29.92 33.51 4.65
C ARG A 295 -30.22 32.14 4.02
N LEU A 296 -29.20 31.51 3.45
CA LEU A 296 -29.33 30.21 2.81
C LEU A 296 -29.29 29.13 3.89
N ASN A 297 -30.06 28.05 3.73
CA ASN A 297 -30.03 26.92 4.65
C ASN A 297 -29.33 25.74 3.99
N ILE A 298 -28.11 25.43 4.44
CA ILE A 298 -27.30 24.37 3.86
C ILE A 298 -27.86 23.01 4.31
N LYS A 299 -28.34 22.22 3.35
CA LYS A 299 -28.97 20.92 3.62
C LYS A 299 -28.03 19.75 3.49
N GLU A 300 -27.12 19.84 2.54
CA GLU A 300 -26.25 18.73 2.21
C GLU A 300 -24.99 19.26 1.54
N LEU A 301 -23.88 18.59 1.79
CA LEU A 301 -22.58 18.96 1.28
C LEU A 301 -21.98 17.67 0.71
N LYS A 302 -21.46 17.70 -0.52
CA LYS A 302 -20.98 16.49 -1.23
C LYS A 302 -19.63 16.72 -1.88
N PHE A 303 -18.91 15.62 -2.11
CA PHE A 303 -17.54 15.64 -2.66
C PHE A 303 -17.37 14.56 -3.73
N ASP A 304 -17.82 14.80 -4.96
CA ASP A 304 -17.93 13.70 -5.95
C ASP A 304 -17.39 14.03 -7.37
N CYS A 305 -16.55 15.06 -7.55
CA CYS A 305 -16.01 15.38 -8.89
C CYS A 305 -14.50 15.15 -9.02
N PHE A 306 -14.11 14.75 -10.24
CA PHE A 306 -12.73 14.63 -10.69
C PHE A 306 -12.46 15.60 -11.84
N GLU A 307 -11.24 16.13 -11.88
CA GLU A 307 -10.82 17.14 -12.85
C GLU A 307 -9.70 16.59 -13.72
N ILE A 308 -9.73 16.95 -14.99
CA ILE A 308 -8.77 16.51 -16.00
C ILE A 308 -8.31 17.75 -16.76
N GLY A 309 -7.09 18.19 -16.46
CA GLY A 309 -6.42 19.24 -17.21
C GLY A 309 -5.85 18.67 -18.51
N VAL A 310 -6.09 19.32 -19.63
CA VAL A 310 -5.65 18.91 -20.96
C VAL A 310 -5.14 20.12 -21.72
N THR A 311 -4.06 19.94 -22.49
CA THR A 311 -3.58 20.96 -23.44
C THR A 311 -4.03 20.61 -24.85
N CYS A 312 -4.50 21.62 -25.58
CA CYS A 312 -4.94 21.44 -26.97
C CYS A 312 -4.85 22.73 -27.78
N SER A 313 -5.02 22.62 -29.09
CA SER A 313 -5.13 23.80 -29.96
C SER A 313 -6.49 24.49 -29.81
N LYS A 314 -6.57 25.79 -30.13
CA LYS A 314 -7.82 26.56 -30.08
C LYS A 314 -8.99 25.93 -30.87
N PRO A 315 -8.82 25.45 -32.11
CA PRO A 315 -9.89 24.78 -32.85
C PRO A 315 -10.40 23.50 -32.15
N ASN A 316 -9.50 22.74 -31.52
CA ASN A 316 -9.85 21.54 -30.79
C ASN A 316 -10.65 21.86 -29.52
N PHE A 317 -10.26 22.93 -28.81
CA PHE A 317 -10.99 23.41 -27.65
C PHE A 317 -12.40 23.89 -28.02
N GLU A 318 -12.57 24.59 -29.14
CA GLU A 318 -13.89 25.02 -29.62
C GLU A 318 -14.78 23.82 -30.02
N SER A 319 -14.19 22.76 -30.58
CA SER A 319 -14.89 21.49 -30.84
C SER A 319 -15.32 20.80 -29.54
N LEU A 320 -14.43 20.75 -28.55
CA LEU A 320 -14.69 20.19 -27.23
C LEU A 320 -15.83 20.95 -26.51
N LEU A 321 -15.81 22.28 -26.55
CA LEU A 321 -16.89 23.12 -26.00
C LEU A 321 -18.24 22.89 -26.70
N ARG A 322 -18.22 22.67 -28.01
CA ARG A 322 -19.44 22.38 -28.78
C ARG A 322 -20.07 21.06 -28.34
N ASP A 323 -19.24 20.03 -28.15
CA ASP A 323 -19.67 18.71 -27.71
C ASP A 323 -20.02 18.63 -26.21
N ASP A 324 -19.54 19.58 -25.42
CA ASP A 324 -19.96 19.79 -24.04
C ASP A 324 -21.37 20.40 -24.00
N ARG A 325 -21.57 21.49 -24.76
CA ARG A 325 -22.86 22.21 -24.84
C ARG A 325 -23.99 21.38 -25.42
N ASN A 326 -23.70 20.50 -26.39
CA ASN A 326 -24.72 19.62 -26.98
C ASN A 326 -24.94 18.32 -26.17
N GLY A 327 -24.25 18.15 -25.04
CA GLY A 327 -24.39 16.99 -24.14
C GLY A 327 -23.78 15.69 -24.68
N LYS A 328 -23.03 15.72 -25.78
CA LYS A 328 -22.37 14.54 -26.35
C LYS A 328 -21.24 14.04 -25.45
N LEU A 329 -20.50 14.92 -24.80
CA LEU A 329 -19.49 14.56 -23.81
C LEU A 329 -20.11 13.86 -22.59
N ASN A 330 -21.28 14.30 -22.11
CA ASN A 330 -22.02 13.62 -21.02
C ASN A 330 -22.33 12.17 -21.39
N LYS A 331 -22.92 11.95 -22.56
CA LYS A 331 -23.26 10.61 -23.07
C LYS A 331 -22.01 9.73 -23.26
N LEU A 332 -20.91 10.34 -23.70
CA LEU A 332 -19.64 9.65 -23.86
C LEU A 332 -19.07 9.23 -22.50
N ALA A 333 -19.07 10.12 -21.52
CA ALA A 333 -18.62 9.83 -20.16
C ALA A 333 -19.46 8.70 -19.53
N GLU A 334 -20.78 8.79 -19.62
CA GLU A 334 -21.68 7.74 -19.10
C GLU A 334 -21.42 6.38 -19.75
N ARG A 335 -21.23 6.33 -21.07
CA ARG A 335 -20.99 5.07 -21.80
C ARG A 335 -19.74 4.34 -21.32
N PHE A 336 -18.65 5.07 -21.11
CA PHE A 336 -17.36 4.46 -20.77
C PHE A 336 -17.18 4.27 -19.26
N LEU A 337 -17.76 5.14 -18.42
CA LEU A 337 -17.53 5.14 -16.99
C LEU A 337 -18.63 4.42 -16.19
N LEU A 338 -19.84 4.29 -16.74
CA LEU A 338 -20.98 3.59 -16.10
C LEU A 338 -21.26 2.25 -16.81
N THR A 339 -20.31 1.31 -16.73
CA THR A 339 -20.50 -0.05 -17.27
C THR A 339 -21.62 -0.79 -16.54
N ASN A 340 -22.18 -1.83 -17.15
CA ASN A 340 -23.23 -2.66 -16.52
C ASN A 340 -22.76 -3.26 -15.19
N GLU A 341 -21.47 -3.55 -15.05
CA GLU A 341 -20.87 -4.04 -13.81
C GLU A 341 -20.85 -2.97 -12.71
N VAL A 342 -20.50 -1.73 -13.06
CA VAL A 342 -20.53 -0.58 -12.13
C VAL A 342 -21.95 -0.26 -11.71
N LYS A 343 -22.90 -0.26 -12.64
CA LYS A 343 -24.33 -0.06 -12.36
C LYS A 343 -24.88 -1.12 -11.41
N LYS A 344 -24.52 -2.40 -11.63
CA LYS A 344 -24.95 -3.53 -10.80
C LYS A 344 -24.33 -3.50 -9.39
N LYS A 345 -23.05 -3.15 -9.27
CA LYS A 345 -22.35 -3.03 -7.97
C LYS A 345 -22.89 -1.90 -7.10
N LEU A 346 -23.30 -0.79 -7.72
CA LEU A 346 -23.81 0.37 -6.99
C LEU A 346 -25.28 0.21 -6.57
N ASN A 347 -26.04 -0.69 -7.18
CA ASN A 347 -27.44 -1.00 -6.86
C ASN A 347 -28.36 0.24 -6.89
N LEU A 348 -28.32 1.03 -7.98
CA LEU A 348 -29.06 2.29 -8.10
C LEU A 348 -29.73 2.47 -9.46
N GLU A 349 -31.00 2.88 -9.44
CA GLU A 349 -31.72 3.44 -10.58
C GLU A 349 -31.37 4.95 -10.68
N GLY A 350 -30.91 5.41 -11.85
CA GLY A 350 -30.73 6.85 -12.13
C GLY A 350 -29.36 7.45 -11.81
N ILE A 351 -28.27 6.85 -12.30
CA ILE A 351 -26.93 7.49 -12.29
C ILE A 351 -26.71 8.23 -13.62
N GLY A 352 -26.30 9.49 -13.56
CA GLY A 352 -25.90 10.30 -14.73
C GLY A 352 -24.53 10.94 -14.55
N MET A 353 -23.86 11.31 -15.65
CA MET A 353 -22.60 12.06 -15.60
C MET A 353 -22.73 13.39 -16.31
N ARG A 354 -22.18 14.42 -15.68
CA ARG A 354 -22.08 15.75 -16.29
C ARG A 354 -20.62 16.13 -16.48
N THR A 355 -20.30 16.53 -17.70
CA THR A 355 -19.03 17.12 -18.10
C THR A 355 -19.17 18.64 -18.12
N VAL A 356 -18.09 19.34 -17.78
CA VAL A 356 -17.99 20.79 -17.99
C VAL A 356 -16.59 21.11 -18.48
N VAL A 357 -16.49 21.82 -19.60
CA VAL A 357 -15.21 22.25 -20.18
C VAL A 357 -14.98 23.73 -19.90
N LYS A 358 -13.82 24.07 -19.33
CA LYS A 358 -13.41 25.47 -19.12
C LYS A 358 -12.00 25.73 -19.62
N GLU A 359 -11.75 26.97 -20.04
CA GLU A 359 -10.42 27.45 -20.36
C GLU A 359 -9.67 27.83 -19.07
N GLU A 360 -8.40 27.46 -18.98
CA GLU A 360 -7.54 27.77 -17.85
C GLU A 360 -6.69 29.01 -18.17
N GLU A 361 -6.99 30.14 -17.52
CA GLU A 361 -6.19 31.36 -17.66
C GLU A 361 -4.80 31.18 -17.03
N SER A 362 -3.76 31.25 -17.84
CA SER A 362 -2.38 31.21 -17.34
C SER A 362 -2.06 32.50 -16.59
N VAL A 363 -2.00 32.45 -15.26
CA VAL A 363 -1.45 33.53 -14.45
C VAL A 363 0.07 33.46 -14.51
N THR A 364 0.65 33.98 -15.59
CA THR A 364 2.05 34.43 -15.59
C THR A 364 2.05 35.93 -15.45
N SER A 365 2.29 36.40 -14.22
CA SER A 365 2.81 37.73 -13.94
C SER A 365 4.21 37.86 -14.57
N SER A 366 4.25 38.09 -15.87
CA SER A 366 5.27 38.85 -16.59
C SER A 366 4.90 38.87 -18.07
N ARG A 367 4.75 40.08 -18.62
CA ARG A 367 4.64 40.32 -20.06
C ARG A 367 5.84 39.69 -20.76
N ARG A 368 5.68 38.47 -21.26
CA ARG A 368 6.30 37.89 -22.47
C ARG A 368 5.93 36.41 -22.52
N VAL A 369 5.29 36.03 -23.63
CA VAL A 369 4.94 34.68 -24.13
C VAL A 369 3.43 34.42 -24.17
N ALA A 370 2.74 35.20 -24.99
CA ALA A 370 1.57 34.73 -25.74
C ALA A 370 2.03 34.46 -27.18
N LYS A 371 2.72 33.32 -27.41
CA LYS A 371 3.16 32.90 -28.76
C LYS A 371 3.18 31.37 -28.95
N SER A 372 2.26 30.65 -28.31
CA SER A 372 2.14 29.20 -28.52
C SER A 372 0.80 28.76 -29.15
N GLY A 373 -0.29 29.52 -29.04
CA GLY A 373 -1.60 29.11 -29.60
C GLY A 373 -2.19 27.83 -28.98
N VAL A 374 -1.50 27.24 -28.00
CA VAL A 374 -1.94 26.09 -27.20
C VAL A 374 -2.76 26.62 -26.03
N ILE A 375 -4.01 26.17 -25.96
CA ILE A 375 -4.96 26.44 -24.89
C ILE A 375 -4.82 25.35 -23.84
N LYS A 376 -4.74 25.78 -22.57
CA LYS A 376 -4.93 24.90 -21.42
C LYS A 376 -6.41 24.88 -21.09
N ALA A 377 -6.98 23.70 -21.03
CA ALA A 377 -8.38 23.48 -20.73
C ALA A 377 -8.51 22.51 -19.56
N VAL A 378 -9.51 22.75 -18.72
CA VAL A 378 -9.86 21.86 -17.61
C VAL A 378 -11.23 21.28 -17.90
N LEU A 379 -11.27 19.96 -18.08
CA LEU A 379 -12.48 19.16 -18.16
C LEU A 379 -12.84 18.68 -16.76
N ARG A 380 -14.04 19.00 -16.31
CA ARG A 380 -14.60 18.58 -15.02
C ARG A 380 -15.65 17.52 -15.26
N LEU A 381 -15.59 16.45 -14.47
CA LEU A 381 -16.52 15.33 -14.56
C LEU A 381 -17.18 15.12 -13.21
N GLU A 382 -18.50 15.24 -13.21
CA GLU A 382 -19.37 15.14 -12.04
C GLU A 382 -20.28 13.92 -12.19
N ILE A 383 -20.35 13.12 -11.12
CA ILE A 383 -21.20 11.93 -11.06
C ILE A 383 -22.44 12.28 -10.25
N ILE A 384 -23.60 12.25 -10.90
CA ILE A 384 -24.89 12.51 -10.29
C ILE A 384 -25.48 11.14 -9.93
N THR A 385 -25.60 10.85 -8.64
CA THR A 385 -26.18 9.60 -8.13
C THR A 385 -27.31 9.91 -7.17
N GLN A 386 -28.17 8.93 -6.84
CA GLN A 386 -29.12 9.06 -5.74
C GLN A 386 -28.51 8.65 -4.37
N ASN A 387 -27.33 8.00 -4.36
CA ASN A 387 -26.73 7.39 -3.18
C ASN A 387 -25.19 7.61 -3.19
N HIS A 388 -24.80 8.79 -2.74
CA HIS A 388 -23.48 9.37 -3.00
C HIS A 388 -22.30 8.71 -2.26
N GLY A 389 -22.55 8.04 -1.13
CA GLY A 389 -21.49 7.47 -0.28
C GLY A 389 -20.67 6.33 -0.94
N THR A 390 -21.22 5.65 -1.96
CA THR A 390 -20.58 4.49 -2.61
C THR A 390 -19.68 4.88 -3.79
N CYS A 391 -19.90 6.04 -4.42
CA CYS A 391 -19.17 6.47 -5.62
C CYS A 391 -17.68 6.75 -5.34
N ASN A 392 -17.39 7.47 -4.25
CA ASN A 392 -16.01 7.80 -3.85
C ASN A 392 -15.12 6.59 -3.56
N ARG A 393 -15.70 5.48 -3.09
CA ARG A 393 -14.94 4.25 -2.81
C ARG A 393 -14.56 3.49 -4.09
N GLN A 394 -15.34 3.62 -5.16
CA GLN A 394 -15.16 2.84 -6.38
C GLN A 394 -14.07 3.40 -7.30
N PHE A 395 -13.93 4.72 -7.40
CA PHE A 395 -12.90 5.35 -8.23
C PHE A 395 -11.57 5.59 -7.50
N ALA A 396 -11.58 5.61 -6.15
CA ALA A 396 -10.38 5.81 -5.34
C ALA A 396 -9.21 4.83 -5.64
N PRO A 397 -9.44 3.52 -5.91
CA PRO A 397 -8.37 2.58 -6.22
C PRO A 397 -7.66 2.87 -7.56
N ASP A 398 -8.42 3.08 -8.64
CA ASP A 398 -7.89 3.36 -9.99
C ASP A 398 -7.10 4.68 -9.99
N ILE A 399 -7.57 5.64 -9.21
CA ILE A 399 -6.92 6.93 -8.95
C ILE A 399 -5.59 6.76 -8.18
N ASN A 400 -5.55 5.85 -7.20
CA ASN A 400 -4.35 5.62 -6.40
C ASN A 400 -3.25 4.90 -7.20
N ILE A 401 -3.65 4.02 -8.12
CA ILE A 401 -2.75 3.34 -9.06
C ILE A 401 -2.12 4.35 -10.02
N PHE A 402 -2.92 5.25 -10.61
CA PHE A 402 -2.40 6.32 -11.47
C PHE A 402 -1.41 7.24 -10.71
N LYS A 403 -1.75 7.67 -9.49
CA LYS A 403 -0.83 8.49 -8.66
C LYS A 403 0.53 7.84 -8.39
N LYS A 404 0.58 6.52 -8.26
CA LYS A 404 1.80 5.78 -7.88
C LYS A 404 2.63 5.33 -9.08
N ARG A 405 2.01 5.11 -10.24
CA ARG A 405 2.63 4.40 -11.36
C ARG A 405 2.51 5.12 -12.71
N ASP A 406 1.87 6.30 -12.74
CA ASP A 406 1.55 7.04 -13.98
C ASP A 406 0.84 6.15 -15.04
N SER A 407 0.13 5.13 -14.55
CA SER A 407 -0.50 4.07 -15.34
C SER A 407 -1.91 3.83 -14.84
N PHE A 408 -2.85 3.57 -15.74
CA PHE A 408 -4.23 3.21 -15.34
C PHE A 408 -4.32 1.75 -14.90
N SER A 409 -5.24 1.48 -13.98
CA SER A 409 -5.69 0.12 -13.66
C SER A 409 -6.26 -0.59 -14.92
N PRO A 410 -6.14 -1.92 -15.05
CA PRO A 410 -6.77 -2.70 -16.12
C PRO A 410 -8.32 -2.69 -16.09
N SER A 411 -8.97 -2.05 -15.11
CA SER A 411 -10.42 -1.82 -15.12
C SER A 411 -10.80 -0.74 -16.14
N ASN A 412 -11.18 -1.20 -17.33
CA ASN A 412 -11.24 -0.50 -18.62
C ASN A 412 -12.07 0.82 -18.76
N GLY A 413 -12.76 1.35 -17.75
CA GLY A 413 -13.69 2.47 -17.96
C GLY A 413 -13.02 3.83 -18.19
N LEU A 414 -12.23 4.30 -17.23
CA LEU A 414 -11.65 5.65 -17.25
C LEU A 414 -10.51 5.80 -18.26
N GLY A 415 -9.66 4.77 -18.37
CA GLY A 415 -8.59 4.75 -19.38
C GLY A 415 -9.13 4.83 -20.80
N ASP A 416 -10.22 4.11 -21.11
CA ASP A 416 -10.80 4.11 -22.46
C ASP A 416 -11.55 5.39 -22.77
N PHE A 417 -12.27 5.97 -21.80
CA PHE A 417 -12.85 7.31 -21.93
C PHE A 417 -11.77 8.34 -22.30
N LEU A 418 -10.64 8.33 -21.60
CA LEU A 418 -9.58 9.30 -21.81
C LEU A 418 -8.87 9.11 -23.15
N LYS A 419 -8.56 7.87 -23.52
CA LYS A 419 -8.03 7.57 -24.86
C LYS A 419 -8.99 8.05 -25.94
N ARG A 420 -10.30 7.88 -25.73
CA ARG A 420 -11.32 8.29 -26.68
C ARG A 420 -11.38 9.81 -26.83
N VAL A 421 -11.43 10.55 -25.72
CA VAL A 421 -11.44 12.02 -25.73
C VAL A 421 -10.13 12.57 -26.29
N ALA A 422 -8.97 12.06 -25.85
CA ALA A 422 -7.67 12.51 -26.36
C ALA A 422 -7.54 12.31 -27.88
N ARG A 423 -8.05 11.19 -28.40
CA ARG A 423 -8.07 10.91 -29.84
C ARG A 423 -9.04 11.81 -30.60
N ASP A 424 -10.27 11.98 -30.09
CA ASP A 424 -11.32 12.70 -30.80
C ASP A 424 -11.08 14.24 -30.79
N TYR A 425 -10.27 14.76 -29.85
CA TYR A 425 -9.94 16.19 -29.75
C TYR A 425 -8.43 16.52 -29.82
N PHE A 426 -7.57 15.55 -30.15
CA PHE A 426 -6.10 15.70 -30.23
C PHE A 426 -5.49 16.42 -29.01
N LEU A 427 -5.76 15.87 -27.83
CA LEU A 427 -5.31 16.43 -26.56
C LEU A 427 -3.94 15.85 -26.16
N GLU A 428 -3.11 16.67 -25.53
CA GLU A 428 -1.87 16.23 -24.89
C GLU A 428 -2.15 15.50 -23.55
N THR A 429 -1.11 14.93 -22.95
CA THR A 429 -1.19 14.09 -21.73
C THR A 429 -2.01 14.75 -20.61
N PRO A 430 -3.08 14.11 -20.15
CA PRO A 430 -3.95 14.69 -19.13
C PRO A 430 -3.28 14.80 -17.77
N VAL A 431 -3.51 15.91 -17.07
CA VAL A 431 -3.10 16.14 -15.68
C VAL A 431 -4.30 16.04 -14.77
N PHE A 432 -4.21 15.25 -13.69
CA PHE A 432 -5.37 14.96 -12.84
C PHE A 432 -5.49 15.86 -11.60
N GLY A 433 -6.63 16.53 -11.49
CA GLY A 433 -7.15 17.23 -10.31
C GLY A 433 -8.25 16.42 -9.61
N PHE A 434 -8.46 16.68 -8.32
CA PHE A 434 -9.49 16.05 -7.46
C PHE A 434 -9.91 17.11 -6.46
N GLY A 435 -11.16 17.08 -6.02
CA GLY A 435 -11.62 17.85 -4.87
C GLY A 435 -12.54 19.00 -5.26
N CYS A 436 -13.72 18.65 -5.74
CA CYS A 436 -14.81 19.61 -5.91
C CYS A 436 -15.78 19.50 -4.73
N LEU A 437 -16.21 20.66 -4.24
CA LEU A 437 -17.21 20.80 -3.19
C LEU A 437 -18.58 21.07 -3.83
N GLU A 438 -19.60 20.31 -3.47
CA GLU A 438 -20.99 20.58 -3.85
C GLU A 438 -21.79 20.96 -2.60
N ILE A 439 -22.65 21.99 -2.68
CA ILE A 439 -23.39 22.52 -1.53
C ILE A 439 -24.87 22.69 -1.87
N ARG A 440 -25.70 21.77 -1.43
CA ARG A 440 -27.16 21.88 -1.58
C ARG A 440 -27.71 22.83 -0.53
N ILE A 441 -28.45 23.82 -1.00
CA ILE A 441 -28.97 24.87 -0.15
C ILE A 441 -30.44 25.12 -0.45
N GLU A 442 -31.21 25.23 0.61
CA GLU A 442 -32.57 25.71 0.55
C GLU A 442 -32.52 27.24 0.47
N CYS A 443 -33.03 27.78 -0.64
CA CYS A 443 -33.11 29.22 -0.86
C CYS A 443 -34.48 29.70 -0.38
N PRO A 444 -34.56 30.65 0.56
CA PRO A 444 -35.85 31.04 1.16
C PRO A 444 -36.65 32.02 0.30
N SER A 445 -36.04 32.66 -0.71
CA SER A 445 -36.76 33.60 -1.60
C SER A 445 -36.10 33.79 -2.96
N LEU A 446 -36.89 34.22 -3.94
CA LEU A 446 -36.40 34.59 -5.28
C LEU A 446 -35.38 35.74 -5.23
N GLU A 447 -35.58 36.73 -4.35
CA GLU A 447 -34.65 37.86 -4.20
C GLU A 447 -33.25 37.40 -3.76
N ILE A 448 -33.19 36.44 -2.83
CA ILE A 448 -31.93 35.86 -2.36
C ILE A 448 -31.28 35.03 -3.46
N LEU A 449 -32.06 34.26 -4.22
CA LEU A 449 -31.57 33.51 -5.37
C LEU A 449 -30.93 34.44 -6.42
N GLU A 450 -31.59 35.54 -6.77
CA GLU A 450 -31.07 36.52 -7.72
C GLU A 450 -29.83 37.25 -7.19
N LYS A 451 -29.78 37.56 -5.89
CA LYS A 451 -28.59 38.12 -5.21
C LYS A 451 -27.41 37.16 -5.28
N LEU A 452 -27.63 35.86 -5.03
CA LEU A 452 -26.59 34.85 -5.11
C LEU A 452 -26.08 34.69 -6.55
N TRP A 453 -26.99 34.61 -7.52
CA TRP A 453 -26.66 34.53 -8.95
C TRP A 453 -25.86 35.74 -9.44
N LYS A 454 -26.22 36.95 -8.99
CA LYS A 454 -25.49 38.18 -9.29
C LYS A 454 -24.07 38.16 -8.72
N ASN A 455 -23.88 37.65 -7.50
CA ASN A 455 -22.55 37.52 -6.90
C ASN A 455 -21.70 36.45 -7.57
N TYR A 456 -22.32 35.37 -8.06
CA TYR A 456 -21.68 34.39 -8.92
C TYR A 456 -21.23 35.00 -10.25
N ARG A 457 -22.14 35.60 -11.03
CA ARG A 457 -21.83 36.17 -12.36
C ARG A 457 -20.82 37.31 -12.33
N SER A 458 -20.71 38.02 -11.21
CA SER A 458 -19.72 39.09 -11.01
C SER A 458 -18.35 38.61 -10.52
N GLY A 459 -18.16 37.29 -10.32
CA GLY A 459 -16.93 36.72 -9.77
C GLY A 459 -16.66 37.10 -8.30
N ARG A 460 -17.65 37.72 -7.62
CA ARG A 460 -17.54 38.03 -6.19
C ARG A 460 -17.55 36.77 -5.34
N LEU A 461 -18.30 35.76 -5.76
CA LEU A 461 -18.38 34.48 -5.06
C LEU A 461 -17.03 33.73 -5.08
N ASP A 462 -16.25 33.85 -6.16
CA ASP A 462 -14.87 33.36 -6.23
C ASP A 462 -13.97 34.05 -5.21
N LYS A 463 -14.09 35.38 -5.07
CA LYS A 463 -13.31 36.16 -4.09
C LYS A 463 -13.67 35.79 -2.65
N ILE A 464 -14.95 35.56 -2.39
CA ILE A 464 -15.45 35.09 -1.09
C ILE A 464 -14.88 33.69 -0.81
N GLY A 465 -14.99 32.76 -1.75
CA GLY A 465 -14.41 31.43 -1.63
C GLY A 465 -12.91 31.47 -1.34
N LYS A 466 -12.14 32.29 -2.07
CA LYS A 466 -10.70 32.51 -1.82
C LYS A 466 -10.41 33.02 -0.41
N ARG A 467 -11.19 33.98 0.09
CA ARG A 467 -10.96 34.59 1.41
C ARG A 467 -11.11 33.58 2.54
N TYR A 468 -12.18 32.78 2.48
CA TYR A 468 -12.51 31.88 3.57
C TYR A 468 -11.76 30.56 3.45
N LEU A 469 -11.65 29.98 2.25
CA LEU A 469 -11.09 28.64 2.06
C LEU A 469 -9.55 28.62 1.95
N LEU A 470 -8.89 29.77 1.70
CA LEU A 470 -7.42 29.89 1.67
C LEU A 470 -6.92 30.73 2.85
N THR A 471 -6.97 30.17 4.07
CA THR A 471 -6.41 30.84 5.27
C THR A 471 -4.88 30.95 5.18
N ASP A 472 -4.28 31.81 5.99
CA ASP A 472 -2.82 32.03 5.95
C ASP A 472 -2.03 30.80 6.40
N GLU A 473 -2.59 30.00 7.31
CA GLU A 473 -2.09 28.66 7.64
C GLU A 473 -2.04 27.75 6.41
N VAL A 474 -3.13 27.70 5.63
CA VAL A 474 -3.24 26.88 4.41
C VAL A 474 -2.25 27.34 3.34
N LYS A 475 -1.98 28.65 3.24
CA LYS A 475 -0.98 29.19 2.29
C LYS A 475 0.45 28.81 2.68
N ASN A 476 0.74 28.78 3.98
CA ASN A 476 2.08 28.57 4.52
C ASN A 476 2.50 27.08 4.55
N GLU A 477 1.59 26.16 4.88
CA GLU A 477 1.90 24.72 4.94
C GLU A 477 2.29 24.11 3.59
N ALA A 478 1.78 24.63 2.47
CA ALA A 478 1.80 23.92 1.20
C ALA A 478 2.49 24.67 0.02
N GLN A 479 3.26 25.73 0.31
CA GLN A 479 3.91 26.58 -0.72
C GLN A 479 2.94 27.02 -1.84
N LEU A 480 1.69 27.31 -1.45
CA LEU A 480 0.55 27.54 -2.33
C LEU A 480 0.47 29.02 -2.76
N LYS A 481 1.52 29.53 -3.42
CA LYS A 481 1.53 30.93 -3.90
C LYS A 481 0.55 31.24 -5.05
N THR A 482 -0.13 30.23 -5.60
CA THR A 482 -0.95 30.32 -6.83
C THR A 482 -2.15 29.37 -6.81
N VAL A 483 -3.04 29.47 -5.81
CA VAL A 483 -4.31 28.69 -5.81
C VAL A 483 -5.46 29.58 -6.27
N ASN A 484 -6.13 29.17 -7.33
CA ASN A 484 -7.27 29.87 -7.90
C ASN A 484 -8.58 29.14 -7.58
N ILE A 485 -9.31 29.59 -6.54
CA ILE A 485 -10.68 29.12 -6.32
C ILE A 485 -11.61 29.78 -7.33
N THR A 486 -12.37 28.93 -8.02
CA THR A 486 -13.49 29.30 -8.87
C THR A 486 -14.78 28.79 -8.23
N THR A 487 -15.91 29.42 -8.51
CA THR A 487 -17.24 28.95 -8.15
C THR A 487 -18.07 28.78 -9.42
N MET A 488 -19.07 27.91 -9.40
CA MET A 488 -19.84 27.61 -10.61
C MET A 488 -21.25 27.16 -10.28
N ILE A 489 -22.21 28.05 -10.46
CA ILE A 489 -23.63 27.71 -10.42
C ILE A 489 -24.08 27.37 -11.85
N LYS A 490 -24.74 26.24 -12.06
CA LYS A 490 -25.16 25.82 -13.40
C LYS A 490 -26.42 26.58 -13.83
N ASP A 491 -26.43 27.04 -15.08
CA ASP A 491 -27.53 27.84 -15.65
C ASP A 491 -28.87 27.08 -15.56
N ASP A 492 -28.89 25.79 -15.90
CA ASP A 492 -30.12 24.97 -15.86
C ASP A 492 -30.68 24.83 -14.43
N GLU A 493 -29.80 24.68 -13.43
CA GLU A 493 -30.20 24.51 -12.02
C GLU A 493 -30.71 25.83 -11.44
N TYR A 494 -30.07 26.95 -11.78
CA TYR A 494 -30.58 28.28 -11.46
C TYR A 494 -31.93 28.55 -12.12
N ASN A 495 -32.07 28.25 -13.42
CA ASN A 495 -33.32 28.49 -14.15
C ASN A 495 -34.46 27.60 -13.63
N SER A 496 -34.19 26.34 -13.29
CA SER A 496 -35.18 25.44 -12.67
C SER A 496 -35.61 25.94 -11.29
N CYS A 497 -34.65 26.38 -10.48
CA CYS A 497 -34.89 26.98 -9.16
C CYS A 497 -35.72 28.27 -9.28
N ARG A 498 -35.35 29.15 -10.21
CA ARG A 498 -36.08 30.38 -10.49
C ARG A 498 -37.52 30.11 -10.95
N LYS A 499 -37.71 29.13 -11.84
CA LYS A 499 -39.03 28.74 -12.34
C LYS A 499 -39.94 28.22 -11.22
N SER A 500 -39.38 27.46 -10.26
CA SER A 500 -40.16 26.98 -9.11
C SER A 500 -40.70 28.12 -8.22
N PHE A 501 -39.99 29.25 -8.12
CA PHE A 501 -40.53 30.44 -7.45
C PHE A 501 -41.61 31.13 -8.29
N SER A 502 -41.46 31.16 -9.62
CA SER A 502 -42.46 31.73 -10.53
C SER A 502 -43.77 30.93 -10.57
N GLU A 503 -43.71 29.60 -10.50
CA GLU A 503 -44.89 28.73 -10.46
C GLU A 503 -45.72 28.92 -9.17
N VAL A 504 -45.05 29.19 -8.05
CA VAL A 504 -45.72 29.53 -6.76
C VAL A 504 -46.44 30.88 -6.83
N VAL A 505 -45.87 31.85 -7.56
CA VAL A 505 -46.51 33.16 -7.79
C VAL A 505 -47.73 33.04 -8.72
N GLU A 506 -47.70 32.15 -9.72
CA GLU A 506 -48.87 31.88 -10.58
C GLU A 506 -50.00 31.14 -9.83
N GLN A 507 -49.68 30.22 -8.92
CA GLN A 507 -50.69 29.52 -8.11
C GLN A 507 -51.38 30.43 -7.08
N LEU A 508 -50.69 31.44 -6.57
CA LEU A 508 -51.28 32.44 -5.66
C LEU A 508 -51.94 33.62 -6.41
N GLY A 509 -51.57 33.86 -7.67
CA GLY A 509 -52.14 34.93 -8.52
C GLY A 509 -53.39 34.52 -9.31
N GLY A 510 -53.78 33.23 -9.29
CA GLY A 510 -54.84 32.66 -10.14
C GLY A 510 -56.29 32.77 -9.63
N SER A 511 -56.56 33.43 -8.50
CA SER A 511 -57.94 33.60 -7.98
C SER A 511 -58.43 35.05 -8.07
N VAL A 512 -58.44 35.61 -9.28
CA VAL A 512 -59.40 36.68 -9.61
C VAL A 512 -59.97 36.39 -11.00
N GLY A 513 -61.23 35.94 -11.03
CA GLY A 513 -62.06 35.78 -12.21
C GLY A 513 -63.53 36.04 -11.88
N PRO A 514 -64.33 36.53 -12.84
CA PRO A 514 -65.28 37.64 -12.67
C PRO A 514 -66.66 37.24 -12.14
N GLY A 515 -67.36 38.22 -11.58
CA GLY A 515 -68.62 38.03 -10.83
C GLY A 515 -69.89 37.76 -11.64
N THR A 516 -70.94 37.40 -10.90
CA THR A 516 -72.40 37.43 -11.18
C THR A 516 -73.07 36.99 -9.86
N LYS A 517 -74.06 37.64 -9.23
CA LYS A 517 -74.99 38.72 -9.52
C LYS A 517 -75.19 39.54 -8.25
#